data_AF-A0A0W1CHF0-F1
#
_entry.id   AF-A0A0W1CHF0-F1
#
_cell.length_a   1.000
_cell.length_b   1.000
_cell.length_c   1.000
_cell.angle_alpha   90.00
_cell.angle_beta   90.00
_cell.angle_gamma   90.00
#
_symmetry.space_group_name_H-M   'P 1'
#
loop_
_entity.id
_entity.type
_entity.pdbx_description
1 polymer ?
#
loop_
_entity_poly.entity_id
_entity_poly.type
_entity_poly.pdbx_seq_one_letter_code
_entity_poly.pdbx_strand_id
1 'polypeptide(L)'
;MTIISASDFQSHFDRFQELITPESKGHSFIDFTEGKIAAWEGYKPTLRQTALARLSPDTWSRESIGSGSIVEHAIDSIEIQDNKANFVNNLVFWQNRFGHANRDHRILLEARTNRSLKHALDALLFDLYREDRQEGMVFEELAELTGHKYPLIAYLYFLKDMTRFMPIQPTGFDRAFAAMNLGFSTRQQCSWDNYRRFNEILLQLVPLIEAAAGIRNVRLIDAHSFCWIYAHLLKLEAEGAIGQTTLGKDAGRVVSGREKSVITMRLSIEDTVRKSNGQSIERRIKNKESGHSAQELEALLAELLDLQGNRCALTGIPFHFPGPDADSNLLPSPDRIDSNGHYVRGNIQIVCRFINFWKGASDNEEFKELLMLVRSV
;
A
#
# COMPACT_ATOMS: atom_id res chain seq x y z
N MET A 1 5.68 -30.89 16.44
CA MET A 1 6.32 -29.66 15.94
C MET A 1 6.93 -28.97 17.14
N THR A 2 8.21 -28.63 17.10
CA THR A 2 8.88 -27.98 18.24
C THR A 2 8.58 -26.49 18.14
N ILE A 3 7.76 -25.98 19.06
CA ILE A 3 7.52 -24.54 19.19
C ILE A 3 8.79 -23.94 19.79
N ILE A 4 9.38 -22.95 19.13
CA ILE A 4 10.53 -22.24 19.68
C ILE A 4 10.10 -21.54 20.99
N SER A 5 10.89 -21.69 22.05
CA SER A 5 10.59 -21.02 23.31
C SER A 5 10.80 -19.51 23.17
N ALA A 6 10.12 -18.71 24.00
CA ALA A 6 10.28 -17.26 23.96
C ALA A 6 11.74 -16.83 24.24
N SER A 7 12.44 -17.53 25.13
CA SER A 7 13.86 -17.26 25.43
C SER A 7 14.78 -17.61 24.25
N ASP A 8 14.53 -18.72 23.57
CA ASP A 8 15.33 -19.10 22.40
C ASP A 8 15.07 -18.11 21.25
N PHE A 9 13.80 -17.75 21.03
CA PHE A 9 13.44 -16.75 20.04
C PHE A 9 14.08 -15.39 20.35
N GLN A 10 14.09 -14.95 21.61
CA GLN A 10 14.74 -13.69 22.00
C GLN A 10 16.22 -13.68 21.60
N SER A 11 16.94 -14.79 21.80
CA SER A 11 18.35 -14.90 21.38
C SER A 11 18.51 -14.74 19.86
N HIS A 12 17.58 -15.28 19.06
CA HIS A 12 17.56 -15.08 17.61
C HIS A 12 17.16 -13.66 17.20
N PHE A 13 16.27 -13.01 17.94
CA PHE A 13 15.89 -11.63 17.72
C PHE A 13 17.04 -10.65 18.04
N ASP A 14 17.77 -10.90 19.13
CA ASP A 14 18.97 -10.13 19.48
C ASP A 14 20.02 -10.28 18.38
N ARG A 15 20.22 -11.52 17.91
CA ARG A 15 21.11 -11.79 16.76
C ARG A 15 20.64 -11.09 15.49
N PHE A 16 19.34 -11.05 15.23
CA PHE A 16 18.77 -10.29 14.13
C PHE A 16 19.10 -8.79 14.25
N GLN A 17 18.96 -8.20 15.44
CA GLN A 17 19.31 -6.80 15.71
C GLN A 17 20.79 -6.50 15.45
N GLU A 18 21.68 -7.39 15.90
CA GLU A 18 23.12 -7.29 15.66
C GLU A 18 23.48 -7.25 14.16
N LEU A 19 22.76 -8.03 13.35
CA LEU A 19 23.02 -8.12 11.90
C LEU A 19 22.35 -7.00 11.10
N ILE A 20 21.12 -6.62 11.44
CA ILE A 20 20.37 -5.60 10.69
C ILE A 20 20.89 -4.19 10.95
N THR A 21 21.43 -3.92 12.14
CA THR A 21 21.94 -2.60 12.54
C THR A 21 23.08 -2.10 11.64
N PRO A 22 24.20 -2.84 11.46
CA PRO A 22 25.28 -2.41 10.56
C PRO A 22 24.81 -2.35 9.10
N GLU A 23 23.96 -3.30 8.69
CA GLU A 23 23.37 -3.32 7.36
C GLU A 23 22.46 -2.09 7.13
N SER A 24 21.86 -1.54 8.17
CA SER A 24 21.03 -0.33 8.17
C SER A 24 21.80 0.94 8.57
N LYS A 25 23.13 0.95 8.39
CA LYS A 25 24.01 2.10 8.69
C LYS A 25 23.93 2.58 10.15
N GLY A 26 23.80 1.65 11.09
CA GLY A 26 23.73 1.93 12.52
C GLY A 26 22.32 2.11 13.08
N HIS A 27 21.28 1.99 12.26
CA HIS A 27 19.89 2.02 12.73
C HIS A 27 19.38 0.62 13.06
N SER A 28 19.02 0.38 14.32
CA SER A 28 18.39 -0.86 14.74
C SER A 28 16.96 -0.98 14.19
N PHE A 29 16.45 -2.20 14.13
CA PHE A 29 15.06 -2.44 13.82
C PHE A 29 14.16 -1.93 14.94
N ILE A 30 13.11 -1.20 14.56
CA ILE A 30 12.10 -0.65 15.47
C ILE A 30 10.74 -1.28 15.13
N ASP A 31 10.31 -1.14 13.88
CA ASP A 31 9.09 -1.75 13.36
C ASP A 31 9.18 -2.09 11.86
N PHE A 32 8.10 -2.66 11.31
CA PHE A 32 8.00 -3.08 9.91
C PHE A 32 7.60 -1.96 8.93
N THR A 33 7.26 -0.77 9.43
CA THR A 33 6.78 0.38 8.64
C THR A 33 7.89 1.35 8.26
N GLU A 34 9.05 1.24 8.90
CA GLU A 34 10.20 2.08 8.59
C GLU A 34 11.52 1.31 8.43
N GLY A 35 12.58 2.08 8.18
CA GLY A 35 13.94 1.56 8.04
C GLY A 35 14.13 0.62 6.85
N LYS A 36 15.13 -0.24 6.97
CA LYS A 36 15.56 -1.15 5.90
C LYS A 36 14.56 -2.27 5.63
N ILE A 37 13.82 -2.70 6.66
CA ILE A 37 12.76 -3.70 6.50
C ILE A 37 11.64 -3.16 5.61
N ALA A 38 11.13 -1.96 5.88
CA ALA A 38 10.09 -1.37 5.03
C ALA A 38 10.57 -1.16 3.59
N ALA A 39 11.82 -0.75 3.40
CA ALA A 39 12.42 -0.59 2.07
C ALA A 39 12.55 -1.93 1.31
N TRP A 40 12.85 -3.02 2.01
CA TRP A 40 13.05 -4.34 1.40
C TRP A 40 11.75 -5.12 1.20
N GLU A 41 10.84 -5.09 2.17
CA GLU A 41 9.70 -6.00 2.23
C GLU A 41 8.33 -5.30 2.22
N GLY A 42 8.29 -3.97 2.33
CA GLY A 42 7.06 -3.18 2.33
C GLY A 42 6.30 -3.17 1.00
N TYR A 43 6.90 -3.67 -0.09
CA TYR A 43 6.28 -3.69 -1.41
C TYR A 43 5.18 -4.76 -1.57
N LYS A 44 5.19 -5.82 -0.75
CA LYS A 44 4.33 -7.01 -0.97
C LYS A 44 2.83 -6.72 -0.96
N PRO A 45 2.26 -5.91 -0.05
CA PRO A 45 0.83 -5.58 -0.08
C PRO A 45 0.42 -4.84 -1.36
N THR A 46 1.22 -3.86 -1.79
CA THR A 46 0.99 -3.10 -3.03
C THR A 46 1.12 -3.98 -4.27
N LEU A 47 2.11 -4.89 -4.27
CA LEU A 47 2.27 -5.91 -5.30
C LEU A 47 1.05 -6.81 -5.40
N ARG A 48 0.55 -7.31 -4.26
CA ARG A 48 -0.67 -8.12 -4.21
C ARG A 48 -1.87 -7.37 -4.76
N GLN A 49 -2.07 -6.10 -4.38
CA GLN A 49 -3.18 -5.30 -4.89
C GLN A 49 -3.11 -5.16 -6.42
N THR A 50 -1.91 -4.88 -6.95
CA THR A 50 -1.68 -4.80 -8.39
C THR A 50 -1.95 -6.14 -9.08
N ALA A 51 -1.48 -7.24 -8.49
CA ALA A 51 -1.69 -8.58 -9.01
C ALA A 51 -3.17 -8.97 -9.03
N LEU A 52 -3.92 -8.67 -7.97
CA LEU A 52 -5.37 -8.92 -7.90
C LEU A 52 -6.15 -8.10 -8.92
N ALA A 53 -5.75 -6.85 -9.17
CA ALA A 53 -6.37 -6.03 -10.22
C ALA A 53 -6.17 -6.65 -11.61
N ARG A 54 -5.02 -7.27 -11.88
CA ARG A 54 -4.76 -7.98 -13.15
C ARG A 54 -5.43 -9.36 -13.21
N LEU A 55 -5.47 -10.06 -12.09
CA LEU A 55 -6.12 -11.36 -11.97
C LEU A 55 -7.65 -11.22 -12.18
N SER A 56 -8.26 -10.18 -11.59
CA SER A 56 -9.68 -9.84 -11.71
C SER A 56 -10.62 -11.06 -11.56
N PRO A 57 -10.50 -11.88 -10.49
CA PRO A 57 -11.28 -13.10 -10.36
C PRO A 57 -12.80 -12.84 -10.36
N ASP A 58 -13.23 -11.68 -9.86
CA ASP A 58 -14.65 -11.29 -9.81
C ASP A 58 -15.31 -11.16 -11.18
N THR A 59 -14.52 -11.07 -12.26
CA THR A 59 -15.00 -11.02 -13.64
C THR A 59 -15.24 -12.40 -14.25
N TRP A 60 -14.82 -13.48 -13.58
CA TRP A 60 -14.89 -14.83 -14.12
C TRP A 60 -16.26 -15.47 -13.92
N SER A 61 -16.63 -16.30 -14.90
CA SER A 61 -17.86 -17.09 -14.94
C SER A 61 -17.52 -18.55 -15.22
N ARG A 62 -18.48 -19.48 -15.03
CA ARG A 62 -18.23 -20.91 -15.34
C ARG A 62 -17.97 -21.11 -16.84
N GLU A 63 -18.53 -20.25 -17.68
CA GLU A 63 -18.31 -20.21 -19.13
C GLU A 63 -16.88 -19.77 -19.50
N SER A 64 -16.17 -19.11 -18.59
CA SER A 64 -14.76 -18.76 -18.77
C SER A 64 -13.85 -19.99 -18.72
N ILE A 65 -14.30 -21.11 -18.14
CA ILE A 65 -13.48 -22.32 -17.99
C ILE A 65 -13.21 -22.97 -19.36
N GLY A 66 -11.94 -23.10 -19.73
CA GLY A 66 -11.48 -23.64 -21.00
C GLY A 66 -11.32 -22.60 -22.11
N SER A 67 -11.74 -21.35 -21.87
CA SER A 67 -11.52 -20.24 -22.81
C SER A 67 -10.04 -19.81 -22.85
N GLY A 68 -9.31 -20.03 -21.75
CA GLY A 68 -7.95 -19.53 -21.52
C GLY A 68 -7.88 -18.13 -20.91
N SER A 69 -9.01 -17.42 -20.75
CA SER A 69 -9.03 -16.08 -20.17
C SER A 69 -8.53 -16.05 -18.71
N ILE A 70 -8.86 -17.07 -17.93
CA ILE A 70 -8.43 -17.21 -16.53
C ILE A 70 -6.91 -17.42 -16.46
N VAL A 71 -6.38 -18.34 -17.26
CA VAL A 71 -4.93 -18.55 -17.40
C VAL A 71 -4.21 -17.26 -17.83
N GLU A 72 -4.73 -16.50 -18.80
CA GLU A 72 -4.11 -15.24 -19.22
C GLU A 72 -4.07 -14.21 -18.08
N HIS A 73 -5.18 -14.02 -17.36
CA HIS A 73 -5.21 -13.14 -16.17
C HIS A 73 -4.24 -13.60 -15.09
N ALA A 74 -4.08 -14.92 -14.89
CA ALA A 74 -3.10 -15.47 -13.96
C ALA A 74 -1.66 -15.14 -14.39
N ILE A 75 -1.34 -15.27 -15.69
CA ILE A 75 -0.04 -14.87 -16.24
C ILE A 75 0.19 -13.37 -16.02
N ASP A 76 -0.79 -12.51 -16.32
CA ASP A 76 -0.69 -11.06 -16.16
C ASP A 76 -0.48 -10.64 -14.70
N SER A 77 -1.09 -11.36 -13.76
CA SER A 77 -0.91 -11.17 -12.32
C SER A 77 0.49 -11.56 -11.84
N ILE A 78 1.22 -12.38 -12.59
CA ILE A 78 2.58 -12.84 -12.26
C ILE A 78 3.61 -11.91 -12.94
N GLU A 79 3.43 -11.62 -14.23
CA GLU A 79 4.36 -10.82 -15.05
C GLU A 79 4.19 -9.31 -14.81
N ILE A 80 4.45 -8.88 -13.57
CA ILE A 80 4.40 -7.46 -13.16
C ILE A 80 5.80 -6.87 -13.25
N GLN A 81 5.97 -5.88 -14.13
CA GLN A 81 7.17 -5.07 -14.24
C GLN A 81 6.83 -3.63 -14.66
N ASP A 82 7.31 -2.66 -13.90
CA ASP A 82 7.34 -1.23 -14.22
C ASP A 82 8.74 -0.69 -13.91
N ASN A 83 9.50 -0.41 -14.97
CA ASN A 83 10.87 0.08 -14.86
C ASN A 83 10.94 1.52 -14.34
N LYS A 84 9.91 2.35 -14.53
CA LYS A 84 9.89 3.75 -14.07
C LYS A 84 9.66 3.82 -12.57
N ALA A 85 8.79 2.94 -12.05
CA ALA A 85 8.49 2.85 -10.63
C ALA A 85 9.46 1.92 -9.86
N ASN A 86 10.42 1.29 -10.55
CA ASN A 86 11.26 0.21 -10.01
C ASN A 86 10.43 -0.87 -9.29
N PHE A 87 9.33 -1.26 -9.92
CA PHE A 87 8.32 -2.12 -9.33
C PHE A 87 8.22 -3.41 -10.12
N VAL A 88 8.48 -4.55 -9.48
CA VAL A 88 8.54 -5.85 -10.14
C VAL A 88 8.06 -6.94 -9.19
N ASN A 89 7.38 -7.96 -9.74
CA ASN A 89 7.07 -9.15 -8.96
C ASN A 89 8.34 -9.98 -8.73
N ASN A 90 8.84 -9.95 -7.49
CA ASN A 90 9.99 -10.73 -7.03
C ASN A 90 9.60 -11.97 -6.20
N LEU A 91 8.30 -12.23 -6.01
CA LEU A 91 7.82 -13.37 -5.22
C LEU A 91 7.81 -14.68 -6.02
N VAL A 92 7.88 -14.58 -7.35
CA VAL A 92 7.88 -15.71 -8.29
C VAL A 92 8.95 -15.48 -9.35
N PHE A 93 9.73 -16.51 -9.71
CA PHE A 93 10.74 -16.39 -10.75
C PHE A 93 10.10 -16.53 -12.13
N TRP A 94 9.69 -15.42 -12.74
CA TRP A 94 8.93 -15.42 -14.02
C TRP A 94 9.74 -14.93 -15.24
N GLN A 95 10.83 -14.18 -15.01
CA GLN A 95 11.60 -13.58 -16.10
C GLN A 95 12.39 -14.62 -16.90
N ASN A 96 12.53 -14.40 -18.20
CA ASN A 96 13.22 -15.32 -19.11
C ASN A 96 14.76 -15.29 -19.03
N ARG A 97 15.35 -14.88 -17.90
CA ARG A 97 16.81 -14.67 -17.80
C ARG A 97 17.61 -15.96 -17.99
N PHE A 98 17.06 -17.09 -17.56
CA PHE A 98 17.70 -18.40 -17.63
C PHE A 98 16.92 -19.36 -18.55
N GLY A 99 16.09 -18.85 -19.45
CA GLY A 99 15.28 -19.64 -20.38
C GLY A 99 13.94 -20.10 -19.81
N HIS A 100 13.11 -20.63 -20.71
CA HIS A 100 11.69 -20.91 -20.45
C HIS A 100 11.46 -21.95 -19.35
N ALA A 101 12.27 -23.01 -19.31
CA ALA A 101 12.14 -24.10 -18.34
C ALA A 101 12.36 -23.67 -16.87
N ASN A 102 13.08 -22.56 -16.67
CA ASN A 102 13.38 -22.05 -15.34
C ASN A 102 12.29 -21.15 -14.78
N ARG A 103 11.31 -20.72 -15.59
CA ARG A 103 10.19 -19.90 -15.10
C ARG A 103 9.27 -20.73 -14.23
N ASP A 104 8.94 -20.23 -13.06
CA ASP A 104 8.04 -20.92 -12.11
C ASP A 104 6.66 -21.12 -12.71
N HIS A 105 6.16 -20.16 -13.50
CA HIS A 105 4.86 -20.21 -14.15
C HIS A 105 4.87 -20.78 -15.57
N ARG A 106 5.93 -21.52 -15.97
CA ARG A 106 6.04 -22.08 -17.34
C ARG A 106 4.80 -22.87 -17.78
N ILE A 107 4.18 -23.59 -16.85
CA ILE A 107 3.00 -24.43 -17.12
C ILE A 107 1.79 -23.58 -17.54
N LEU A 108 1.64 -22.37 -16.99
CA LEU A 108 0.60 -21.43 -17.44
C LEU A 108 0.87 -20.96 -18.87
N LEU A 109 2.13 -20.70 -19.23
CA LEU A 109 2.52 -20.31 -20.59
C LEU A 109 2.30 -21.46 -21.59
N GLU A 110 2.65 -22.69 -21.22
CA GLU A 110 2.44 -23.89 -22.05
C GLU A 110 0.95 -24.18 -22.29
N ALA A 111 0.07 -23.79 -21.37
CA ALA A 111 -1.37 -23.93 -21.51
C ALA A 111 -1.96 -23.11 -22.68
N ARG A 112 -1.27 -22.05 -23.15
CA ARG A 112 -1.72 -21.27 -24.32
C ARG A 112 -1.95 -22.16 -25.54
N THR A 113 -1.08 -23.14 -25.75
CA THR A 113 -1.10 -24.05 -26.91
C THR A 113 -1.65 -25.44 -26.59
N ASN A 114 -1.83 -25.80 -25.31
CA ASN A 114 -2.37 -27.08 -24.88
C ASN A 114 -3.80 -26.96 -24.34
N ARG A 115 -4.78 -27.43 -25.12
CA ARG A 115 -6.22 -27.33 -24.78
C ARG A 115 -6.60 -28.06 -23.49
N SER A 116 -6.06 -29.25 -23.26
CA SER A 116 -6.37 -30.04 -22.05
C SER A 116 -5.81 -29.35 -20.80
N LEU A 117 -4.55 -28.94 -20.86
CA LEU A 117 -3.88 -28.22 -19.78
C LEU A 117 -4.55 -26.89 -19.46
N LYS A 118 -4.93 -26.12 -20.49
CA LYS A 118 -5.69 -24.88 -20.37
C LYS A 118 -6.99 -25.06 -19.60
N HIS A 119 -7.77 -26.05 -20.00
CA HIS A 119 -9.04 -26.33 -19.35
C HIS A 119 -8.85 -26.74 -17.88
N ALA A 120 -7.88 -27.60 -17.60
CA ALA A 120 -7.56 -28.02 -16.24
C ALA A 120 -7.11 -26.85 -15.35
N LEU A 121 -6.24 -25.97 -15.87
CA LEU A 121 -5.77 -24.79 -15.13
C LEU A 121 -6.85 -23.74 -14.93
N ASP A 122 -7.64 -23.43 -15.97
CA ASP A 122 -8.79 -22.52 -15.84
C ASP A 122 -9.74 -23.02 -14.74
N ALA A 123 -10.06 -24.32 -14.73
CA ALA A 123 -10.95 -24.92 -13.74
C ALA A 123 -10.38 -24.82 -12.31
N LEU A 124 -9.10 -25.18 -12.10
CA LEU A 124 -8.48 -25.10 -10.77
C LEU A 124 -8.32 -23.68 -10.26
N LEU A 125 -7.95 -22.73 -11.14
CA LEU A 125 -7.86 -21.32 -10.76
C LEU A 125 -9.25 -20.76 -10.46
N PHE A 126 -10.26 -21.14 -11.24
CA PHE A 126 -11.65 -20.78 -10.94
C PHE A 126 -12.07 -21.34 -9.56
N ASP A 127 -11.82 -22.62 -9.28
CA ASP A 127 -12.11 -23.24 -7.99
C ASP A 127 -11.38 -22.52 -6.84
N LEU A 128 -10.13 -22.11 -7.05
CA LEU A 128 -9.33 -21.43 -6.02
C LEU A 128 -9.91 -20.08 -5.62
N TYR A 129 -10.43 -19.29 -6.57
CA TYR A 129 -10.83 -17.90 -6.33
C TYR A 129 -12.34 -17.65 -6.31
N ARG A 130 -13.16 -18.54 -6.89
CA ARG A 130 -14.61 -18.32 -7.07
C ARG A 130 -15.49 -19.35 -6.40
N GLU A 131 -14.98 -20.56 -6.14
CA GLU A 131 -15.75 -21.61 -5.48
C GLU A 131 -15.24 -21.83 -4.05
N ASP A 132 -16.08 -22.46 -3.24
CA ASP A 132 -15.72 -22.89 -1.88
C ASP A 132 -15.23 -24.34 -1.90
N ARG A 133 -14.25 -24.62 -2.75
CA ARG A 133 -13.60 -25.93 -2.82
C ARG A 133 -12.55 -26.03 -1.73
N GLN A 134 -12.37 -27.23 -1.16
CA GLN A 134 -11.37 -27.46 -0.13
C GLN A 134 -9.97 -27.10 -0.66
N GLU A 135 -9.36 -26.08 -0.06
CA GLU A 135 -8.06 -25.53 -0.42
C GLU A 135 -6.99 -26.61 -0.58
N GLY A 136 -6.89 -27.54 0.36
CA GLY A 136 -5.92 -28.63 0.27
C GLY A 136 -6.04 -29.47 -1.00
N MET A 137 -7.27 -29.78 -1.46
CA MET A 137 -7.45 -30.54 -2.70
C MET A 137 -6.99 -29.75 -3.93
N VAL A 138 -7.37 -28.46 -4.00
CA VAL A 138 -6.95 -27.58 -5.10
C VAL A 138 -5.44 -27.40 -5.11
N PHE A 139 -4.81 -27.29 -3.93
CA PHE A 139 -3.37 -27.21 -3.79
C PHE A 139 -2.67 -28.44 -4.37
N GLU A 140 -3.09 -29.65 -3.99
CA GLU A 140 -2.46 -30.89 -4.46
C GLU A 140 -2.62 -31.06 -5.98
N GLU A 141 -3.80 -30.76 -6.53
CA GLU A 141 -4.03 -30.81 -7.99
C GLU A 141 -3.19 -29.78 -8.75
N LEU A 142 -3.04 -28.56 -8.21
CA LEU A 142 -2.10 -27.56 -8.75
C LEU A 142 -0.64 -28.03 -8.64
N ALA A 143 -0.27 -28.71 -7.56
CA ALA A 143 1.08 -29.24 -7.39
C ALA A 143 1.42 -30.27 -8.48
N GLU A 144 0.53 -31.21 -8.74
CA GLU A 144 0.70 -32.20 -9.81
C GLU A 144 0.81 -31.54 -11.19
N LEU A 145 -0.12 -30.64 -11.54
CA LEU A 145 -0.10 -29.98 -12.86
C LEU A 145 1.11 -29.07 -13.06
N THR A 146 1.57 -28.39 -12.02
CA THR A 146 2.68 -27.45 -12.14
C THR A 146 4.05 -28.12 -12.07
N GLY A 147 4.11 -29.42 -11.75
CA GLY A 147 5.37 -30.12 -11.46
C GLY A 147 6.00 -29.66 -10.15
N HIS A 148 5.16 -29.52 -9.11
CA HIS A 148 5.53 -29.13 -7.75
C HIS A 148 6.26 -27.78 -7.67
N LYS A 149 5.79 -26.79 -8.43
CA LYS A 149 6.34 -25.43 -8.40
C LYS A 149 5.83 -24.67 -7.18
N TYR A 150 6.42 -24.99 -6.03
CA TYR A 150 5.99 -24.47 -4.73
C TYR A 150 5.87 -22.94 -4.65
N PRO A 151 6.85 -22.14 -5.14
CA PRO A 151 6.73 -20.68 -5.11
C PRO A 151 5.52 -20.14 -5.89
N LEU A 152 5.20 -20.76 -7.05
CA LEU A 152 4.04 -20.40 -7.86
C LEU A 152 2.74 -20.64 -7.08
N ILE A 153 2.58 -21.83 -6.50
CA ILE A 153 1.33 -22.21 -5.83
C ILE A 153 1.14 -21.35 -4.57
N ALA A 154 2.20 -21.17 -3.77
CA ALA A 154 2.15 -20.31 -2.59
C ALA A 154 1.83 -18.84 -2.94
N TYR A 155 2.34 -18.35 -4.09
CA TYR A 155 1.98 -17.01 -4.58
C TYR A 155 0.48 -16.90 -4.91
N LEU A 156 -0.10 -17.88 -5.60
CA LEU A 156 -1.54 -17.89 -5.90
C LEU A 156 -2.38 -17.89 -4.60
N TYR A 157 -1.98 -18.66 -3.60
CA TYR A 157 -2.65 -18.66 -2.29
C TYR A 157 -2.48 -17.33 -1.54
N PHE A 158 -1.30 -16.71 -1.61
CA PHE A 158 -1.07 -15.37 -1.08
C PHE A 158 -1.97 -14.32 -1.74
N LEU A 159 -2.22 -14.43 -3.06
CA LEU A 159 -3.21 -13.59 -3.73
C LEU A 159 -4.63 -13.86 -3.22
N LYS A 160 -5.01 -15.13 -2.99
CA LYS A 160 -6.33 -15.48 -2.42
C LYS A 160 -6.56 -14.81 -1.07
N ASP A 161 -5.66 -15.01 -0.10
CA ASP A 161 -5.80 -14.43 1.23
C ASP A 161 -4.45 -14.21 1.94
N MET A 162 -3.99 -12.96 1.92
CA MET A 162 -2.75 -12.53 2.58
C MET A 162 -2.82 -12.56 4.12
N THR A 163 -3.99 -12.78 4.72
CA THR A 163 -4.08 -12.96 6.18
C THR A 163 -3.84 -14.40 6.61
N ARG A 164 -3.89 -15.35 5.66
CA ARG A 164 -3.78 -16.81 5.92
C ARG A 164 -2.60 -17.46 5.20
N PHE A 165 -2.22 -16.93 4.04
CA PHE A 165 -1.30 -17.59 3.12
C PHE A 165 -0.16 -16.67 2.72
N MET A 166 1.06 -17.13 2.93
CA MET A 166 2.29 -16.40 2.62
C MET A 166 3.00 -16.97 1.39
N PRO A 167 3.71 -16.13 0.61
CA PRO A 167 4.58 -16.63 -0.44
C PRO A 167 5.73 -17.42 0.18
N ILE A 168 6.40 -18.25 -0.62
CA ILE A 168 7.50 -19.09 -0.13
C ILE A 168 8.66 -19.13 -1.12
N GLN A 169 9.87 -18.98 -0.59
CA GLN A 169 11.09 -19.30 -1.29
C GLN A 169 11.90 -20.32 -0.46
N PRO A 170 11.86 -21.61 -0.82
CA PRO A 170 12.32 -22.67 0.07
C PRO A 170 13.72 -22.52 0.64
N THR A 171 14.72 -22.21 -0.20
CA THR A 171 16.12 -22.06 0.24
C THR A 171 16.31 -20.93 1.25
N GLY A 172 15.52 -19.86 1.18
CA GLY A 172 15.58 -18.75 2.13
C GLY A 172 14.98 -19.16 3.46
N PHE A 173 13.73 -19.62 3.46
CA PHE A 173 13.02 -19.98 4.69
C PHE A 173 13.67 -21.14 5.43
N ASP A 174 14.15 -22.17 4.73
CA ASP A 174 14.85 -23.29 5.37
C ASP A 174 16.13 -22.83 6.10
N ARG A 175 16.80 -21.76 5.64
CA ARG A 175 17.95 -21.20 6.35
C ARG A 175 17.55 -20.57 7.68
N ALA A 176 16.49 -19.75 7.69
CA ALA A 176 16.01 -19.13 8.93
C ALA A 176 15.47 -20.18 9.90
N PHE A 177 14.71 -21.15 9.41
CA PHE A 177 14.15 -22.22 10.25
C PHE A 177 15.20 -23.18 10.80
N ALA A 178 16.25 -23.48 10.02
CA ALA A 178 17.39 -24.24 10.50
C ALA A 178 18.16 -23.47 11.58
N ALA A 179 18.40 -22.16 11.39
CA ALA A 179 19.05 -21.33 12.39
C ALA A 179 18.25 -21.30 13.71
N MET A 180 16.93 -21.23 13.63
CA MET A 180 16.01 -21.27 14.79
C MET A 180 15.71 -22.69 15.31
N ASN A 181 16.37 -23.74 14.79
CA ASN A 181 16.19 -25.14 15.19
C ASN A 181 14.72 -25.63 15.17
N LEU A 182 13.91 -25.15 14.22
CA LEU A 182 12.47 -25.47 14.17
C LEU A 182 12.15 -26.89 13.66
N GLY A 183 13.15 -27.62 13.16
CA GLY A 183 12.97 -28.99 12.66
C GLY A 183 11.99 -29.08 11.47
N PHE A 184 11.91 -28.03 10.65
CA PHE A 184 11.00 -27.92 9.51
C PHE A 184 11.75 -27.50 8.24
N SER A 185 11.36 -28.08 7.10
CA SER A 185 11.93 -27.78 5.78
C SER A 185 10.84 -27.77 4.72
N THR A 186 11.05 -26.92 3.72
CA THR A 186 10.12 -26.62 2.62
C THR A 186 10.72 -27.07 1.28
N ARG A 187 12.04 -27.27 1.22
CA ARG A 187 12.74 -27.73 0.02
C ARG A 187 12.31 -29.14 -0.36
N GLN A 188 11.82 -29.30 -1.60
CA GLN A 188 11.31 -30.58 -2.12
C GLN A 188 10.12 -31.16 -1.32
N GLN A 189 9.42 -30.32 -0.55
CA GLN A 189 8.27 -30.71 0.26
C GLN A 189 6.98 -29.99 -0.19
N CYS A 190 6.77 -29.86 -1.51
CA CYS A 190 5.60 -29.16 -2.05
C CYS A 190 4.33 -30.00 -1.88
N SER A 191 3.61 -29.78 -0.78
CA SER A 191 2.30 -30.38 -0.46
C SER A 191 1.46 -29.41 0.37
N TRP A 192 0.15 -29.64 0.42
CA TRP A 192 -0.74 -28.83 1.23
C TRP A 192 -0.37 -28.86 2.71
N ASP A 193 -0.08 -30.05 3.23
CA ASP A 193 0.25 -30.22 4.65
C ASP A 193 1.56 -29.51 5.02
N ASN A 194 2.57 -29.51 4.14
CA ASN A 194 3.77 -28.71 4.36
C ASN A 194 3.47 -27.20 4.30
N TYR A 195 2.67 -26.74 3.32
CA TYR A 195 2.36 -25.33 3.15
C TYR A 195 1.52 -24.76 4.30
N ARG A 196 0.56 -25.53 4.79
CA ARG A 196 -0.21 -25.20 5.99
C ARG A 196 0.73 -25.06 7.20
N ARG A 197 1.62 -26.03 7.43
CA ARG A 197 2.60 -25.97 8.54
C ARG A 197 3.55 -24.78 8.43
N PHE A 198 3.98 -24.44 7.22
CA PHE A 198 4.77 -23.23 6.96
C PHE A 198 4.05 -21.97 7.46
N ASN A 199 2.77 -21.79 7.09
CA ASN A 199 1.98 -20.65 7.54
C ASN A 199 1.70 -20.69 9.05
N GLU A 200 1.46 -21.88 9.62
CA GLU A 200 1.29 -22.08 11.08
C GLU A 200 2.55 -21.68 11.85
N ILE A 201 3.75 -22.01 11.36
CA ILE A 201 5.02 -21.58 11.96
C ILE A 201 5.12 -20.06 11.95
N LEU A 202 4.86 -19.41 10.81
CA LEU A 202 4.91 -17.95 10.72
C LEU A 202 3.91 -17.28 11.68
N LEU A 203 2.71 -17.84 11.80
CA LEU A 203 1.70 -17.35 12.72
C LEU A 203 2.15 -17.47 14.19
N GLN A 204 2.84 -18.55 14.55
CA GLN A 204 3.40 -18.73 15.90
C GLN A 204 4.53 -17.74 16.23
N LEU A 205 5.25 -17.25 15.21
CA LEU A 205 6.29 -16.24 15.40
C LEU A 205 5.73 -14.84 15.66
N VAL A 206 4.49 -14.54 15.27
CA VAL A 206 3.85 -13.22 15.46
C VAL A 206 3.94 -12.73 16.92
N PRO A 207 3.40 -13.45 17.92
CA PRO A 207 3.45 -12.99 19.31
C PRO A 207 4.88 -12.94 19.88
N LEU A 208 5.79 -13.77 19.36
CA LEU A 208 7.19 -13.77 19.78
C LEU A 208 7.93 -12.52 19.27
N ILE A 209 7.66 -12.11 18.02
CA ILE A 209 8.17 -10.85 17.45
C ILE A 209 7.62 -9.66 18.21
N GLU A 210 6.31 -9.63 18.52
CA GLU A 210 5.70 -8.54 19.31
C GLU A 210 6.38 -8.37 20.66
N ALA A 211 6.59 -9.47 21.38
CA ALA A 211 7.24 -9.45 22.68
C ALA A 211 8.71 -9.00 22.59
N ALA A 212 9.48 -9.54 21.63
CA ALA A 212 10.91 -9.25 21.50
C ALA A 212 11.19 -7.83 20.99
N ALA A 213 10.36 -7.32 20.08
CA ALA A 213 10.51 -5.98 19.50
C ALA A 213 9.80 -4.89 20.32
N GLY A 214 8.91 -5.25 21.25
CA GLY A 214 8.10 -4.29 22.01
C GLY A 214 7.06 -3.54 21.15
N ILE A 215 6.60 -4.16 20.06
CA ILE A 215 5.62 -3.58 19.13
C ILE A 215 4.28 -4.31 19.21
N ARG A 216 3.23 -3.72 18.62
CA ARG A 216 1.89 -4.30 18.55
C ARG A 216 1.42 -4.40 17.11
N ASN A 217 0.43 -5.27 16.87
CA ASN A 217 -0.23 -5.47 15.58
C ASN A 217 0.71 -6.05 14.51
N VAL A 218 1.61 -6.96 14.89
CA VAL A 218 2.42 -7.70 13.92
C VAL A 218 1.49 -8.61 13.11
N ARG A 219 1.53 -8.49 11.78
CA ARG A 219 0.71 -9.32 10.88
C ARG A 219 1.49 -10.54 10.43
N LEU A 220 0.80 -11.54 9.88
CA LEU A 220 1.43 -12.72 9.30
C LEU A 220 2.49 -12.37 8.23
N ILE A 221 2.23 -11.34 7.41
CA ILE A 221 3.19 -10.86 6.40
C ILE A 221 4.44 -10.22 7.01
N ASP A 222 4.34 -9.66 8.21
CA ASP A 222 5.45 -9.07 8.93
C ASP A 222 6.35 -10.20 9.49
N ALA A 223 5.75 -11.27 10.04
CA ALA A 223 6.47 -12.47 10.44
C ALA A 223 7.17 -13.18 9.27
N HIS A 224 6.51 -13.28 8.10
CA HIS A 224 7.16 -13.72 6.87
C HIS A 224 8.37 -12.84 6.54
N SER A 225 8.20 -11.51 6.59
CA SER A 225 9.25 -10.55 6.25
C SER A 225 10.45 -10.64 7.20
N PHE A 226 10.21 -10.83 8.50
CA PHE A 226 11.24 -11.09 9.49
C PHE A 226 12.08 -12.32 9.11
N CYS A 227 11.45 -13.48 8.89
CA CYS A 227 12.14 -14.72 8.53
C CYS A 227 12.95 -14.59 7.25
N TRP A 228 12.38 -13.93 6.24
CA TRP A 228 13.04 -13.70 4.96
C TRP A 228 14.29 -12.83 5.10
N ILE A 229 14.19 -11.70 5.82
CA ILE A 229 15.33 -10.82 6.08
C ILE A 229 16.36 -11.53 6.95
N TYR A 230 15.94 -12.24 7.99
CA TYR A 230 16.86 -12.98 8.85
C TYR A 230 17.66 -14.02 8.06
N ALA A 231 17.01 -14.78 7.19
CA ALA A 231 17.69 -15.69 6.26
C ALA A 231 18.67 -14.98 5.32
N HIS A 232 18.34 -13.76 4.87
CA HIS A 232 19.24 -12.96 4.04
C HIS A 232 20.46 -12.47 4.82
N LEU A 233 20.25 -11.96 6.03
CA LEU A 233 21.32 -11.50 6.92
C LEU A 233 22.28 -12.64 7.30
N LEU A 234 21.75 -13.82 7.65
CA LEU A 234 22.57 -15.00 7.93
C LEU A 234 23.43 -15.43 6.73
N LYS A 235 22.90 -15.24 5.51
CA LYS A 235 23.68 -15.50 4.29
C LYS A 235 24.81 -14.48 4.13
N LEU A 236 24.51 -13.18 4.25
CA LEU A 236 25.52 -12.13 4.16
C LEU A 236 26.60 -12.29 5.22
N GLU A 237 26.24 -12.69 6.43
CA GLU A 237 27.18 -13.01 7.50
C GLU A 237 28.10 -14.17 7.11
N ALA A 238 27.55 -15.29 6.65
CA ALA A 238 28.35 -16.44 6.22
C ALA A 238 29.30 -16.10 5.05
N GLU A 239 28.94 -15.12 4.23
CA GLU A 239 29.72 -14.60 3.11
C GLU A 239 30.69 -13.47 3.52
N GLY A 240 30.69 -13.03 4.79
CA GLY A 240 31.51 -11.92 5.28
C GLY A 240 31.14 -10.55 4.70
N ALA A 241 29.90 -10.40 4.21
CA ALA A 241 29.41 -9.26 3.42
C ALA A 241 28.48 -8.30 4.19
N ILE A 242 28.28 -8.49 5.50
CA ILE A 242 27.47 -7.59 6.33
C ILE A 242 28.02 -6.16 6.27
N GLY A 243 27.15 -5.19 5.98
CA GLY A 243 27.53 -3.78 5.86
C GLY A 243 28.33 -3.45 4.60
N GLN A 244 28.65 -4.44 3.77
CA GLN A 244 29.39 -4.27 2.50
C GLN A 244 28.46 -4.06 1.30
N THR A 245 27.14 -4.10 1.50
CA THR A 245 26.16 -3.88 0.43
C THR A 245 26.33 -2.48 -0.16
N THR A 246 27.21 -2.41 -1.15
CA THR A 246 27.42 -1.26 -2.01
C THR A 246 26.15 -1.11 -2.84
N LEU A 247 25.55 0.06 -2.71
CA LEU A 247 24.42 0.54 -3.49
C LEU A 247 24.58 0.09 -4.96
N GLY A 248 23.73 -0.85 -5.39
CA GLY A 248 23.38 -0.94 -6.80
C GLY A 248 22.94 0.47 -7.22
N LYS A 249 23.48 0.94 -8.35
CA LYS A 249 23.57 2.35 -8.80
C LYS A 249 22.30 3.21 -8.81
N ASP A 250 21.13 2.74 -8.35
CA ASP A 250 19.88 3.51 -8.36
C ASP A 250 19.02 3.40 -7.08
N ALA A 251 19.57 2.95 -5.95
CA ALA A 251 18.86 3.05 -4.68
C ALA A 251 19.16 4.39 -4.01
N GLY A 252 18.30 5.38 -4.25
CA GLY A 252 18.32 6.66 -3.53
C GLY A 252 18.42 6.46 -2.02
N ARG A 253 19.04 7.44 -1.33
CA ARG A 253 19.13 7.52 0.13
C ARG A 253 17.81 7.05 0.75
N VAL A 254 17.87 6.03 1.63
CA VAL A 254 16.71 5.59 2.41
C VAL A 254 16.37 6.72 3.36
N VAL A 255 15.28 7.43 3.08
CA VAL A 255 14.84 8.64 3.76
C VAL A 255 13.55 8.30 4.49
N SER A 256 13.49 8.54 5.81
CA SER A 256 12.30 8.26 6.64
C SER A 256 11.08 9.11 6.20
N GLY A 257 9.87 8.77 6.64
CA GLY A 257 8.65 9.51 6.26
C GLY A 257 8.71 11.02 6.59
N ARG A 258 9.26 11.34 7.76
CA ARG A 258 9.56 12.73 8.17
C ARG A 258 10.52 13.40 7.19
N GLU A 259 11.54 12.66 6.79
CA GLU A 259 12.64 13.15 6.00
C GLU A 259 12.24 13.30 4.52
N LYS A 260 11.29 12.48 4.02
CA LYS A 260 10.59 12.66 2.74
C LYS A 260 9.72 13.92 2.76
N SER A 261 9.06 14.19 3.88
CA SER A 261 8.26 15.41 4.07
C SER A 261 9.15 16.66 4.03
N VAL A 262 10.32 16.62 4.69
CA VAL A 262 11.32 17.71 4.62
C VAL A 262 11.82 17.93 3.19
N ILE A 263 12.11 16.86 2.44
CA ILE A 263 12.50 16.98 1.03
C ILE A 263 11.37 17.56 0.18
N THR A 264 10.13 17.13 0.39
CA THR A 264 8.96 17.63 -0.35
C THR A 264 8.70 19.11 -0.06
N MET A 265 8.79 19.53 1.21
CA MET A 265 8.69 20.94 1.61
C MET A 265 9.80 21.78 0.98
N ARG A 266 11.06 21.30 1.02
CA ARG A 266 12.19 21.97 0.35
C ARG A 266 11.95 22.13 -1.15
N LEU A 267 11.53 21.06 -1.84
CA LEU A 267 11.25 21.10 -3.28
C LEU A 267 10.09 22.05 -3.61
N SER A 268 9.05 22.11 -2.78
CA SER A 268 7.94 23.06 -2.93
C SER A 268 8.41 24.52 -2.77
N ILE A 269 9.31 24.79 -1.81
CA ILE A 269 9.93 26.10 -1.62
C ILE A 269 10.81 26.45 -2.82
N GLU A 270 11.71 25.56 -3.24
CA GLU A 270 12.58 25.75 -4.40
C GLU A 270 11.77 25.99 -5.69
N ASP A 271 10.67 25.25 -5.88
CA ASP A 271 9.75 25.42 -7.00
C ASP A 271 9.02 26.77 -6.95
N THR A 272 8.55 27.18 -5.76
CA THR A 272 7.91 28.48 -5.55
C THR A 272 8.89 29.63 -5.80
N VAL A 273 10.13 29.54 -5.32
CA VAL A 273 11.19 30.53 -5.56
C VAL A 273 11.53 30.63 -7.05
N ARG A 274 11.70 29.48 -7.71
CA ARG A 274 11.98 29.41 -9.15
C ARG A 274 10.86 29.99 -10.01
N LYS A 275 9.59 29.79 -9.60
CA LYS A 275 8.40 30.33 -10.26
C LYS A 275 8.12 31.80 -9.89
N SER A 276 8.75 32.33 -8.86
CA SER A 276 8.62 33.73 -8.42
C SER A 276 9.62 34.63 -9.17
N ASN A 277 9.63 34.54 -10.50
CA ASN A 277 10.48 35.34 -11.40
C ASN A 277 9.85 36.69 -11.79
N GLY A 278 9.00 37.26 -10.91
CA GLY A 278 8.34 38.55 -11.13
C GLY A 278 7.25 38.55 -12.21
N GLN A 279 6.80 37.38 -12.67
CA GLN A 279 5.74 37.28 -13.67
C GLN A 279 4.38 37.66 -13.09
N SER A 280 3.74 38.64 -13.71
CA SER A 280 2.31 38.92 -13.53
C SER A 280 1.50 37.81 -14.19
N ILE A 281 0.90 36.94 -13.37
CA ILE A 281 0.02 35.87 -13.84
C ILE A 281 -1.32 36.47 -14.27
N GLU A 282 -1.68 36.36 -15.54
CA GLU A 282 -3.03 36.69 -16.00
C GLU A 282 -4.05 35.77 -15.32
N ARG A 283 -4.88 36.35 -14.46
CA ARG A 283 -5.92 35.62 -13.74
C ARG A 283 -7.03 35.24 -14.73
N ARG A 284 -7.20 33.95 -15.03
CA ARG A 284 -8.42 33.46 -15.70
C ARG A 284 -9.62 33.76 -14.81
N ILE A 285 -10.38 34.80 -15.15
CA ILE A 285 -11.65 35.12 -14.52
C ILE A 285 -12.66 34.10 -15.07
N LYS A 286 -13.08 33.15 -14.23
CA LYS A 286 -14.20 32.25 -14.56
C LYS A 286 -15.47 33.11 -14.70
N ASN A 287 -16.30 32.83 -15.71
CA ASN A 287 -17.61 33.48 -15.84
C ASN A 287 -18.44 33.17 -14.59
N LYS A 288 -18.93 34.20 -13.92
CA LYS A 288 -19.71 34.11 -12.68
C LYS A 288 -21.05 34.79 -12.93
N GLU A 289 -22.08 34.00 -13.16
CA GLU A 289 -23.44 34.49 -13.32
C GLU A 289 -24.17 34.38 -11.97
N SER A 290 -24.86 35.44 -11.57
CA SER A 290 -25.70 35.45 -10.36
C SER A 290 -27.08 34.88 -10.61
N GLY A 291 -27.56 34.78 -11.87
CA GLY A 291 -28.93 34.36 -12.19
C GLY A 291 -30.04 35.20 -11.53
N HIS A 292 -29.67 36.28 -10.84
CA HIS A 292 -30.51 37.15 -10.02
C HIS A 292 -30.32 38.59 -10.49
N SER A 293 -31.40 39.37 -10.48
CA SER A 293 -31.30 40.83 -10.54
C SER A 293 -30.56 41.35 -9.30
N ALA A 294 -30.00 42.56 -9.38
CA ALA A 294 -29.26 43.16 -8.26
C ALA A 294 -30.12 43.23 -6.98
N GLN A 295 -31.41 43.53 -7.12
CA GLN A 295 -32.35 43.65 -6.01
C GLN A 295 -32.68 42.30 -5.36
N GLU A 296 -32.81 41.23 -6.15
CA GLU A 296 -33.04 39.87 -5.63
C GLU A 296 -31.81 39.33 -4.89
N LEU A 297 -30.61 39.63 -5.40
CA LEU A 297 -29.37 39.22 -4.74
C LEU A 297 -29.16 39.99 -3.43
N GLU A 298 -29.45 41.29 -3.40
CA GLU A 298 -29.39 42.09 -2.17
C GLU A 298 -30.36 41.56 -1.11
N ALA A 299 -31.61 41.26 -1.49
CA ALA A 299 -32.60 40.66 -0.61
C ALA A 299 -32.16 39.29 -0.07
N LEU A 300 -31.58 38.43 -0.92
CA LEU A 300 -31.04 37.13 -0.52
C LEU A 300 -29.87 37.27 0.47
N LEU A 301 -28.94 38.20 0.23
CA LEU A 301 -27.80 38.41 1.13
C LEU A 301 -28.23 38.97 2.48
N ALA A 302 -29.22 39.87 2.51
CA ALA A 302 -29.81 40.37 3.75
C ALA A 302 -30.52 39.25 4.53
N GLU A 303 -31.35 38.46 3.84
CA GLU A 303 -32.04 37.28 4.42
C GLU A 303 -31.03 36.29 5.04
N LEU A 304 -29.92 36.01 4.35
CA LEU A 304 -28.87 35.12 4.87
C LEU A 304 -28.15 35.70 6.09
N LEU A 305 -27.86 37.01 6.12
CA LEU A 305 -27.27 37.66 7.28
C LEU A 305 -28.18 37.56 8.51
N ASP A 306 -29.48 37.77 8.32
CA ASP A 306 -30.49 37.65 9.36
C ASP A 306 -30.63 36.20 9.86
N LEU A 307 -30.77 35.23 8.95
CA LEU A 307 -30.86 33.80 9.28
C LEU A 307 -29.62 33.30 10.03
N GLN A 308 -28.44 33.82 9.71
CA GLN A 308 -27.18 33.48 10.37
C GLN A 308 -26.95 34.27 11.67
N GLY A 309 -27.85 35.18 12.05
CA GLY A 309 -27.71 36.01 13.24
C GLY A 309 -26.48 36.91 13.21
N ASN A 310 -26.13 37.44 12.03
CA ASN A 310 -24.92 38.24 11.77
C ASN A 310 -23.62 37.55 12.21
N ARG A 311 -23.54 36.22 12.00
CA ARG A 311 -22.36 35.41 12.29
C ARG A 311 -21.90 34.63 11.08
N CYS A 312 -20.61 34.36 11.02
CA CYS A 312 -20.00 33.51 10.01
C CYS A 312 -20.63 32.10 10.01
N ALA A 313 -21.10 31.62 8.86
CA ALA A 313 -21.74 30.30 8.74
C ALA A 313 -20.80 29.14 9.15
N LEU A 314 -19.50 29.26 8.86
CA LEU A 314 -18.53 28.20 9.12
C LEU A 314 -17.91 28.27 10.51
N THR A 315 -17.86 29.46 11.13
CA THR A 315 -17.17 29.64 12.42
C THR A 315 -18.03 30.16 13.55
N GLY A 316 -19.19 30.75 13.29
CA GLY A 316 -20.03 31.40 14.30
C GLY A 316 -19.46 32.72 14.86
N ILE A 317 -18.32 33.20 14.35
CA ILE A 317 -17.73 34.49 14.74
C ILE A 317 -18.68 35.63 14.32
N PRO A 318 -18.98 36.61 15.21
CA PRO A 318 -19.76 37.79 14.84
C PRO A 318 -19.09 38.58 13.71
N PHE A 319 -19.89 39.04 12.76
CA PHE A 319 -19.38 39.93 11.73
C PHE A 319 -19.07 41.32 12.29
N HIS A 320 -18.03 41.93 11.71
CA HIS A 320 -17.94 43.38 11.70
C HIS A 320 -18.69 43.92 10.49
N PHE A 321 -19.26 45.11 10.62
CA PHE A 321 -19.81 45.84 9.47
C PHE A 321 -18.91 47.05 9.17
N PRO A 322 -18.88 47.53 7.91
CA PRO A 322 -18.01 48.63 7.51
C PRO A 322 -18.13 49.83 8.46
N GLY A 323 -16.98 50.23 9.03
CA GLY A 323 -16.87 51.33 9.99
C GLY A 323 -15.41 51.59 10.35
N PRO A 324 -15.11 52.69 11.05
CA PRO A 324 -13.73 53.10 11.38
C PRO A 324 -12.94 52.04 12.16
N ASP A 325 -13.62 51.28 13.02
CA ASP A 325 -13.02 50.27 13.91
C ASP A 325 -13.21 48.83 13.40
N ALA A 326 -13.71 48.67 12.18
CA ALA A 326 -14.02 47.36 11.63
C ALA A 326 -12.75 46.65 11.15
N ASP A 327 -12.37 45.55 11.82
CA ASP A 327 -11.40 44.61 11.26
C ASP A 327 -11.88 44.07 9.90
N SER A 328 -11.10 44.39 8.86
CA SER A 328 -11.35 43.96 7.49
C SER A 328 -11.47 42.44 7.33
N ASN A 329 -10.80 41.65 8.17
CA ASN A 329 -10.87 40.18 8.13
C ASN A 329 -12.23 39.64 8.59
N LEU A 330 -12.90 40.37 9.48
CA LEU A 330 -14.17 39.99 10.10
C LEU A 330 -15.40 40.56 9.37
N LEU A 331 -15.19 41.32 8.30
CA LEU A 331 -16.29 41.75 7.42
C LEU A 331 -16.96 40.54 6.75
N PRO A 332 -18.28 40.60 6.49
CA PRO A 332 -18.99 39.54 5.79
C PRO A 332 -18.50 39.42 4.34
N SER A 333 -18.46 38.19 3.85
CA SER A 333 -18.11 37.85 2.48
C SER A 333 -19.02 36.72 2.00
N PRO A 334 -19.58 36.82 0.78
CA PRO A 334 -20.29 35.70 0.18
C PRO A 334 -19.30 34.61 -0.23
N ASP A 335 -19.52 33.40 0.28
CA ASP A 335 -18.82 32.17 -0.11
C ASP A 335 -19.80 31.22 -0.81
N ARG A 336 -19.28 30.39 -1.71
CA ARG A 336 -20.05 29.33 -2.36
C ARG A 336 -19.81 28.02 -1.64
N ILE A 337 -20.87 27.34 -1.22
CA ILE A 337 -20.78 26.03 -0.57
C ILE A 337 -20.08 25.06 -1.54
N ASP A 338 -20.60 24.92 -2.76
CA ASP A 338 -19.89 24.31 -3.88
C ASP A 338 -19.09 25.38 -4.65
N SER A 339 -17.77 25.33 -4.49
CA SER A 339 -16.79 26.21 -5.16
C SER A 339 -16.80 26.11 -6.69
N ASN A 340 -17.36 25.03 -7.27
CA ASN A 340 -17.52 24.84 -8.71
C ASN A 340 -18.87 25.35 -9.25
N GLY A 341 -19.86 25.58 -8.39
CA GLY A 341 -21.18 26.10 -8.75
C GLY A 341 -21.28 27.64 -8.90
N HIS A 342 -22.49 28.12 -9.15
CA HIS A 342 -22.85 29.54 -9.32
C HIS A 342 -23.35 30.19 -8.02
N TYR A 343 -23.48 31.53 -8.00
CA TYR A 343 -24.03 32.29 -6.87
C TYR A 343 -25.57 32.25 -6.93
N VAL A 344 -26.14 31.10 -6.60
CA VAL A 344 -27.59 30.86 -6.57
C VAL A 344 -28.08 30.54 -5.17
N ARG A 345 -29.37 30.78 -4.90
CA ARG A 345 -30.01 30.38 -3.63
C ARG A 345 -29.71 28.89 -3.32
N GLY A 346 -29.34 28.61 -2.08
CA GLY A 346 -28.94 27.27 -1.63
C GLY A 346 -27.45 26.94 -1.81
N ASN A 347 -26.71 27.71 -2.62
CA ASN A 347 -25.26 27.56 -2.75
C ASN A 347 -24.45 28.74 -2.17
N ILE A 348 -25.11 29.77 -1.64
CA ILE A 348 -24.47 30.93 -1.00
C ILE A 348 -24.56 30.80 0.52
N GLN A 349 -23.44 31.04 1.19
CA GLN A 349 -23.37 31.26 2.64
C GLN A 349 -22.54 32.52 2.92
N ILE A 350 -22.79 33.19 4.05
CA ILE A 350 -22.00 34.37 4.44
C ILE A 350 -20.96 33.95 5.47
N VAL A 351 -19.69 34.25 5.20
CA VAL A 351 -18.56 33.91 6.08
C VAL A 351 -17.67 35.14 6.30
N CYS A 352 -16.80 35.11 7.32
CA CYS A 352 -15.81 36.17 7.49
C CYS A 352 -14.86 36.19 6.29
N ARG A 353 -14.37 37.36 5.86
CA ARG A 353 -13.43 37.47 4.73
C ARG A 353 -12.21 36.57 4.86
N PHE A 354 -11.62 36.47 6.05
CA PHE A 354 -10.46 35.58 6.25
C PHE A 354 -10.83 34.10 6.10
N ILE A 355 -12.05 33.72 6.47
CA ILE A 355 -12.56 32.35 6.31
C ILE A 355 -12.81 32.03 4.84
N ASN A 356 -13.39 32.96 4.08
CA ASN A 356 -13.51 32.80 2.62
C ASN A 356 -12.13 32.63 1.96
N PHE A 357 -11.14 33.41 2.42
CA PHE A 357 -9.76 33.30 1.96
C PHE A 357 -9.14 31.94 2.30
N TRP A 358 -9.35 31.42 3.51
CA TRP A 358 -8.82 30.11 3.93
C TRP A 358 -9.47 28.94 3.21
N LYS A 359 -10.80 28.97 3.03
CA LYS A 359 -11.52 27.92 2.29
C LYS A 359 -11.10 27.90 0.82
N GLY A 360 -10.93 29.06 0.21
CA GLY A 360 -10.50 29.18 -1.19
C GLY A 360 -11.42 28.42 -2.15
N ALA A 361 -10.89 27.39 -2.80
CA ALA A 361 -11.64 26.51 -3.71
C ALA A 361 -11.83 25.08 -3.16
N SER A 362 -11.44 24.84 -1.90
CA SER A 362 -11.58 23.54 -1.24
C SER A 362 -13.04 23.16 -1.07
N ASP A 363 -13.27 21.86 -0.85
CA ASP A 363 -14.59 21.34 -0.48
C ASP A 363 -15.03 21.92 0.88
N ASN A 364 -16.33 22.18 1.00
CA ASN A 364 -16.89 22.86 2.17
C ASN A 364 -16.91 21.99 3.43
N GLU A 365 -17.20 20.70 3.29
CA GLU A 365 -17.26 19.79 4.44
C GLU A 365 -15.86 19.41 4.90
N GLU A 366 -14.96 19.11 3.97
CA GLU A 366 -13.53 18.88 4.28
C GLU A 366 -12.93 20.08 5.03
N PHE A 367 -13.23 21.31 4.59
CA PHE A 367 -12.74 22.52 5.25
C PHE A 367 -13.31 22.68 6.67
N LYS A 368 -14.57 22.33 6.91
CA LYS A 368 -15.16 22.34 8.27
C LYS A 368 -14.46 21.34 9.19
N GLU A 369 -14.16 20.14 8.70
CA GLU A 369 -13.44 19.11 9.48
C GLU A 369 -12.04 19.62 9.89
N LEU A 370 -11.31 20.22 8.95
CA LEU A 370 -10.00 20.82 9.24
C LEU A 370 -10.09 21.98 10.25
N LEU A 371 -11.12 22.83 10.15
CA LEU A 371 -11.36 23.91 11.11
C LEU A 371 -11.62 23.39 12.53
N MET A 372 -12.26 22.24 12.70
CA MET A 372 -12.50 21.65 14.01
C MET A 372 -11.21 21.20 14.70
N LEU A 373 -10.22 20.73 13.94
CA LEU A 373 -8.90 20.39 14.48
C LEU A 373 -8.21 21.62 15.07
N VAL A 374 -8.29 22.77 14.39
CA VAL A 374 -7.69 24.04 14.86
C VAL A 374 -8.35 24.55 16.13
N ARG A 375 -9.65 24.30 16.32
CA ARG A 375 -10.41 24.71 17.52
C ARG A 375 -10.19 23.83 18.75
N SER A 376 -9.64 22.63 18.55
CA SER A 376 -9.36 21.67 19.62
C SER A 376 -7.98 21.83 20.26
N VAL A 377 -7.18 22.76 19.74
CA VAL A 377 -5.92 23.24 20.31
C VAL A 377 -6.20 24.48 21.15
#